data_AF-A0A6G9YDL4-F1
#
_entry.id   AF-A0A6G9YDL4-F1
#
_cell.length_a   1.000
_cell.length_b   1.000
_cell.length_c   1.000
_cell.angle_alpha   90.00
_cell.angle_beta   90.00
_cell.angle_gamma   90.00
#
_symmetry.space_group_name_H-M   'P 1'
#
loop_
_entity.id
_entity.type
_entity.pdbx_description
1 polymer ?
#
loop_
_entity_poly.entity_id
_entity_poly.type
_entity_poly.pdbx_seq_one_letter_code
_entity_poly.pdbx_strand_id
1 'polypeptide(L)'
;MTELQVDLDHLRAAAKAWRDASRALGEGAELAQKLKDEHRDVNWSVFESIWHAHIIAAKYMNERLTEGKNEAYSIGSVLLHVANVYHEKDKRFANTLIKLEGV
;
A
#
# COMPACT_ATOMS: atom_id res chain seq x y z
N MET A 1 8.95 27.32 -10.07
CA MET A 1 9.65 26.12 -9.56
C MET A 1 9.19 25.70 -8.16
N THR A 2 8.78 26.62 -7.28
CA THR A 2 8.31 26.30 -5.93
C THR A 2 7.02 25.46 -5.89
N GLU A 3 6.03 25.75 -6.74
CA GLU A 3 4.76 24.99 -6.77
C GLU A 3 4.94 23.54 -7.19
N LEU A 4 5.75 23.28 -8.23
CA LEU A 4 6.05 21.92 -8.66
C LEU A 4 6.72 21.11 -7.54
N GLN A 5 7.69 21.70 -6.83
CA GLN A 5 8.36 21.01 -5.72
C GLN A 5 7.37 20.65 -4.60
N VAL A 6 6.44 21.55 -4.27
CA VAL A 6 5.37 21.29 -3.29
C VAL A 6 4.47 20.14 -3.74
N ASP A 7 4.06 20.12 -5.01
CA ASP A 7 3.24 19.03 -5.56
C ASP A 7 3.97 17.68 -5.54
N LEU A 8 5.27 17.67 -5.84
CA LEU A 8 6.09 16.45 -5.76
C LEU A 8 6.23 15.94 -4.32
N ASP A 9 6.33 16.84 -3.35
CA ASP A 9 6.39 16.47 -1.95
C ASP A 9 5.03 15.96 -1.43
N HIS A 10 3.91 16.52 -1.91
CA HIS A 10 2.59 15.96 -1.68
C HIS A 10 2.43 14.55 -2.26
N LEU A 11 2.91 14.31 -3.50
CA LEU A 11 2.89 12.97 -4.10
C LEU A 11 3.72 11.96 -3.30
N ARG A 12 4.89 12.37 -2.79
CA ARG A 12 5.73 11.52 -1.92
C ARG A 12 5.07 11.24 -0.58
N ALA A 13 4.43 12.24 0.03
CA ALA A 13 3.70 12.07 1.29
C ALA A 13 2.51 11.11 1.10
N ALA A 14 1.73 11.29 0.04
CA ALA A 14 0.63 10.38 -0.32
C ALA A 14 1.15 8.96 -0.60
N ALA A 15 2.26 8.82 -1.33
CA ALA A 15 2.90 7.53 -1.58
C ALA A 15 3.27 6.81 -0.27
N LYS A 16 3.84 7.53 0.69
CA LYS A 16 4.17 6.99 2.01
C LYS A 16 2.91 6.55 2.76
N ALA A 17 1.87 7.37 2.78
CA ALA A 17 0.61 7.03 3.44
C ALA A 17 0.00 5.74 2.88
N TRP A 18 0.00 5.57 1.55
CA TRP A 18 -0.46 4.33 0.91
C TRP A 18 0.40 3.11 1.25
N ARG A 19 1.73 3.28 1.37
CA ARG A 19 2.61 2.18 1.84
C ARG A 19 2.38 1.82 3.30
N ASP A 20 2.10 2.80 4.15
CA ASP A 20 1.76 2.54 5.55
C ASP A 20 0.40 1.85 5.68
N ALA A 21 -0.59 2.26 4.88
CA ALA A 21 -1.88 1.56 4.78
C ALA A 21 -1.70 0.11 4.28
N SER A 22 -0.86 -0.10 3.26
CA SER A 22 -0.50 -1.44 2.78
C SER A 22 0.05 -2.31 3.92
N ARG A 23 0.98 -1.79 4.72
CA ARG A 23 1.54 -2.51 5.88
C ARG A 23 0.45 -2.91 6.88
N ALA A 24 -0.40 -1.97 7.28
CA ALA A 24 -1.49 -2.21 8.23
C ALA A 24 -2.49 -3.25 7.70
N LEU A 25 -2.82 -3.22 6.41
CA LEU A 25 -3.66 -4.23 5.76
C LEU A 25 -2.99 -5.60 5.77
N GLY A 26 -1.67 -5.66 5.58
CA GLY A 26 -0.88 -6.88 5.71
C GLY A 26 -0.92 -7.47 7.12
N GLU A 27 -0.72 -6.65 8.14
CA GLU A 27 -0.84 -7.06 9.55
C GLU A 27 -2.25 -7.60 9.87
N GLY A 28 -3.29 -6.95 9.37
CA GLY A 28 -4.67 -7.43 9.49
C GLY A 28 -4.90 -8.77 8.78
N ALA A 29 -4.34 -8.95 7.58
CA ALA A 29 -4.42 -10.19 6.83
C ALA A 29 -3.75 -11.35 7.59
N GLU A 30 -2.59 -11.10 8.21
CA GLU A 30 -1.89 -12.08 9.04
C GLU A 30 -2.71 -12.49 10.27
N LEU A 31 -3.37 -11.53 10.94
CA LEU A 31 -4.27 -11.84 12.05
C LEU A 31 -5.46 -12.70 11.61
N ALA A 32 -6.07 -12.38 10.47
CA ALA A 32 -7.15 -13.19 9.91
C ALA A 32 -6.68 -14.62 9.55
N GLN A 33 -5.45 -14.76 9.07
CA GLN A 33 -4.84 -16.06 8.80
C GLN A 33 -4.61 -16.85 10.10
N LYS A 34 -4.11 -16.20 11.16
CA LYS A 34 -3.95 -16.83 12.48
C LYS A 34 -5.27 -17.33 13.04
N LEU A 35 -6.34 -16.52 12.95
CA LEU A 35 -7.69 -16.94 13.34
C LEU A 35 -8.12 -18.21 12.58
N LYS A 36 -7.93 -18.24 11.25
CA LYS A 36 -8.24 -19.43 10.44
C LYS A 36 -7.48 -20.67 10.92
N ASP A 37 -6.20 -20.51 11.27
CA ASP A 37 -5.32 -21.61 11.63
C ASP A 37 -5.58 -22.12 13.05
N GLU A 38 -5.77 -21.22 14.02
CA GLU A 38 -6.18 -21.56 15.39
C GLU A 38 -7.54 -22.27 15.43
N HIS A 39 -8.44 -21.91 14.52
CA HIS A 39 -9.77 -22.51 14.45
C HIS A 39 -9.79 -23.85 13.69
N ARG A 40 -8.66 -24.31 13.13
CA ARG A 40 -8.63 -25.56 12.35
C ARG A 40 -8.71 -26.81 13.23
N ASP A 41 -8.15 -26.77 14.44
CA ASP A 41 -7.96 -27.96 15.28
C ASP A 41 -9.06 -28.18 16.32
N VAL A 42 -9.93 -27.19 16.56
CA VAL A 42 -10.97 -27.26 17.59
C VAL A 42 -12.33 -27.55 16.96
N ASN A 43 -12.71 -28.82 16.86
CA ASN A 43 -14.03 -29.20 16.37
C ASN A 43 -15.06 -29.28 17.52
N TRP A 44 -15.83 -28.22 17.72
CA TRP A 44 -16.98 -28.23 18.62
C TRP A 44 -18.18 -28.83 17.88
N SER A 45 -18.36 -30.14 17.97
CA SER A 45 -19.38 -30.89 17.22
C SER A 45 -20.82 -30.39 17.39
N VAL A 46 -21.16 -29.70 18.50
CA VAL A 46 -22.48 -29.07 18.70
C VAL A 46 -22.61 -27.70 18.02
N PHE A 47 -21.48 -27.06 17.69
CA PHE A 47 -21.40 -25.73 17.07
C PHE A 47 -20.71 -25.75 15.70
N GLU A 48 -20.62 -26.92 15.06
CA GLU A 48 -19.85 -27.13 13.83
C GLU A 48 -20.20 -26.13 12.73
N SER A 49 -21.49 -25.83 12.53
CA SER A 49 -21.95 -24.87 11.51
C SER A 49 -21.49 -23.43 11.78
N ILE A 50 -21.57 -23.00 13.04
CA ILE A 50 -21.11 -21.67 13.48
C ILE A 50 -19.59 -21.59 13.37
N TRP A 51 -18.90 -22.65 13.77
CA TRP A 51 -17.45 -22.76 13.67
C TRP A 51 -16.96 -22.66 12.22
N HIS A 52 -17.60 -23.38 11.31
CA HIS A 52 -17.30 -23.33 9.88
C HIS A 52 -17.53 -21.93 9.30
N ALA A 53 -18.58 -21.23 9.74
CA ALA A 53 -18.85 -19.86 9.33
C ALA A 53 -17.71 -18.90 9.76
N HIS A 54 -17.15 -19.07 10.96
CA HIS A 54 -16.00 -18.28 11.41
C HIS A 54 -14.75 -18.53 10.55
N ILE A 55 -14.46 -19.78 10.19
CA ILE A 55 -13.33 -20.11 9.30
C ILE A 55 -13.52 -19.46 7.91
N ILE A 56 -14.73 -19.51 7.36
CA ILE A 56 -15.05 -18.86 6.08
C ILE A 56 -14.88 -17.34 6.17
N ALA A 57 -15.38 -16.72 7.24
CA ALA A 57 -15.24 -15.29 7.45
C ALA A 57 -13.77 -14.88 7.58
N ALA A 58 -12.98 -15.62 8.37
CA ALA A 58 -11.54 -15.37 8.52
C ALA A 58 -10.79 -15.52 7.19
N LYS A 59 -11.14 -16.54 6.38
CA LYS A 59 -10.60 -16.70 5.03
C LYS A 59 -10.94 -15.51 4.13
N TYR A 60 -12.21 -15.10 4.09
CA TYR A 60 -12.65 -13.96 3.29
C TYR A 60 -11.93 -12.66 3.71
N MET A 61 -11.80 -12.42 5.01
CA MET A 61 -11.06 -11.26 5.52
C MET A 61 -9.59 -11.30 5.08
N ASN A 62 -8.91 -12.45 5.21
CA ASN A 62 -7.53 -12.59 4.77
C ASN A 62 -7.35 -12.27 3.27
N GLU A 63 -8.25 -12.78 2.42
CA GLU A 63 -8.22 -12.52 0.98
C GLU A 63 -8.42 -11.03 0.66
N ARG A 64 -9.47 -10.41 1.22
CA ARG A 64 -9.77 -8.98 0.98
C ARG A 64 -8.68 -8.05 1.51
N LEU A 65 -8.12 -8.33 2.67
CA LEU A 65 -7.03 -7.55 3.24
C LEU A 65 -5.73 -7.71 2.44
N THR A 66 -5.47 -8.91 1.92
CA THR A 66 -4.32 -9.17 1.04
C THR A 66 -4.44 -8.43 -0.30
N GLU A 67 -5.63 -8.41 -0.89
CA GLU A 67 -5.91 -7.63 -2.10
C GLU A 67 -5.70 -6.14 -1.84
N GLY A 68 -6.35 -5.59 -0.81
CA GLY A 68 -6.21 -4.18 -0.44
C GLY A 68 -4.77 -3.79 -0.13
N LYS A 69 -4.00 -4.67 0.54
CA LYS A 69 -2.55 -4.49 0.76
C LYS A 69 -1.81 -4.28 -0.56
N ASN A 70 -2.04 -5.16 -1.53
CA ASN A 70 -1.35 -5.14 -2.83
C ASN A 70 -1.72 -3.90 -3.64
N GLU A 71 -3.01 -3.54 -3.64
CA GLU A 71 -3.50 -2.32 -4.30
C GLU A 71 -2.89 -1.05 -3.67
N ALA A 72 -2.93 -0.94 -2.34
CA ALA A 72 -2.33 0.18 -1.62
C ALA A 72 -0.82 0.29 -1.90
N TYR A 73 -0.10 -0.84 -1.96
CA TYR A 73 1.31 -0.84 -2.33
C TYR A 73 1.54 -0.34 -3.77
N SER A 74 0.70 -0.77 -4.71
CA SER A 74 0.76 -0.37 -6.10
C SER A 74 0.53 1.13 -6.25
N ILE A 75 -0.53 1.67 -5.64
CA ILE A 75 -0.83 3.11 -5.64
C ILE A 75 0.36 3.90 -5.08
N GLY A 76 0.87 3.50 -3.92
CA GLY A 76 2.04 4.17 -3.32
C GLY A 76 3.27 4.14 -4.21
N SER A 77 3.49 3.03 -4.93
CA SER A 77 4.62 2.89 -5.84
C SER A 77 4.48 3.76 -7.09
N VAL A 78 3.27 3.87 -7.66
CA VAL A 78 2.99 4.74 -8.80
C VAL A 78 3.18 6.21 -8.42
N LEU A 79 2.63 6.65 -7.30
CA LEU A 79 2.78 8.05 -6.83
C LEU A 79 4.25 8.42 -6.62
N LEU A 80 5.02 7.52 -5.99
CA LEU A 80 6.46 7.73 -5.79
C LEU A 80 7.21 7.78 -7.12
N HIS A 81 6.87 6.89 -8.06
CA HIS A 81 7.48 6.87 -9.39
C HIS A 81 7.22 8.18 -10.14
N VAL A 82 5.98 8.65 -10.18
CA VAL A 82 5.59 9.91 -10.81
C VAL A 82 6.35 11.09 -10.19
N ALA A 83 6.42 11.16 -8.86
CA ALA A 83 7.16 12.21 -8.17
C ALA A 83 8.65 12.22 -8.55
N ASN A 84 9.27 11.04 -8.65
CA ASN A 84 10.68 10.93 -9.01
C ASN A 84 10.95 11.31 -10.47
N VAL A 85 10.08 10.88 -11.41
CA VAL A 85 10.22 11.23 -12.83
C VAL A 85 10.14 12.74 -13.04
N TYR A 86 9.18 13.40 -12.40
CA TYR A 86 9.05 14.86 -12.53
C TYR A 86 10.19 15.61 -11.83
N HIS A 87 10.66 15.13 -10.68
CA HIS A 87 11.86 15.68 -10.02
C HIS A 87 13.11 15.61 -10.90
N GLU A 88 13.31 14.48 -11.58
CA GLU A 88 14.42 14.32 -12.52
C GLU A 88 14.30 15.24 -13.74
N LYS A 89 13.08 15.40 -14.28
CA LYS A 89 12.83 16.33 -15.39
C LYS A 89 13.13 17.76 -14.98
N ASP A 90 12.63 18.21 -13.82
CA ASP A 90 12.86 19.57 -13.31
C ASP A 90 14.37 19.86 -13.15
N LYS A 91 15.12 18.92 -12.56
CA LYS A 91 16.59 19.02 -12.48
C LYS A 91 17.27 19.12 -13.85
N ARG A 92 16.83 18.35 -14.84
CA ARG A 92 17.39 18.41 -16.20
C ARG A 92 17.08 19.75 -16.89
N PHE A 93 15.90 20.30 -16.67
CA PHE A 93 15.53 21.63 -17.17
C PHE A 93 16.38 22.73 -16.52
N ALA A 94 16.49 22.74 -15.19
CA ALA A 94 17.32 23.70 -14.46
C ALA A 94 18.78 23.67 -14.93
N ASN A 95 19.36 22.47 -15.10
CA ASN A 95 20.72 22.31 -15.62
C ASN A 95 20.89 22.80 -17.06
N THR A 96 19.86 22.69 -17.90
CA THR A 96 19.89 23.21 -19.27
C THR A 96 19.84 24.73 -19.28
N LEU A 97 19.00 25.35 -18.44
CA LEU A 97 18.92 26.80 -18.31
C LEU A 97 20.25 27.42 -17.84
N ILE A 98 20.89 26.83 -16.83
CA ILE A 98 22.22 27.26 -16.36
C ILE A 98 23.25 27.24 -17.49
N LYS A 99 23.20 26.22 -18.36
CA LYS A 99 24.10 26.13 -19.53
C LYS A 99 23.82 27.18 -20.60
N LEU A 100 22.57 27.64 -20.72
CA LEU A 100 22.16 28.65 -21.70
C LEU A 100 22.41 30.08 -21.21
N GLU A 101 22.31 30.33 -19.90
CA GLU A 101 22.61 31.65 -19.28
C GLU A 101 24.12 31.90 -19.09
N GLY A 102 24.95 30.85 -19.17
CA GLY A 102 26.41 30.93 -19.05
C GLY A 102 27.17 31.18 -20.36
N VAL A 103 26.50 31.64 -21.43
CA VAL A 103 27.10 32.04 -22.72
C VAL A 103 26.95 33.55 -22.91
#